data_AF-A0A2E9BEB5-F1
#
_entry.id   AF-A0A2E9BEB5-F1
#
_cell.length_a   1.000
_cell.length_b   1.000
_cell.length_c   1.000
_cell.angle_alpha   90.00
_cell.angle_beta   90.00
_cell.angle_gamma   90.00
#
_symmetry.space_group_name_H-M   'P 1'
#
loop_
_entity.id
_entity.type
_entity.pdbx_description
1 polymer ?
#
loop_
_entity_poly.entity_id
_entity_poly.type
_entity_poly.pdbx_seq_one_letter_code
_entity_poly.pdbx_strand_id
1 'polypeptide(L)'
;MICLPVLNHNGGRMVGTPVDILPYVRGVQLILTGYNGYTKGSRIENDKLVREEIVRAINRVRNHMKNIFDIKFKENDMQIARVAKQCMEECDYFSEDVKKAVGGMEHAFLSGQNSPSNRELKKLIQHDHDVITMIIEAVNLSNSAEYSIGTEEDKTKMLIQQTTQKLTSCRGFFNARGNILAGLKQKRKKKK
;
A
#
# COMPACT_ATOMS: atom_id res chain seq x y z
N MET A 1 1.54 41.79 10.18
CA MET A 1 0.53 40.86 10.73
C MET A 1 1.24 39.53 10.97
N ILE A 2 1.68 39.32 12.21
CA ILE A 2 2.56 38.22 12.62
C ILE A 2 1.63 37.09 13.06
N CYS A 3 1.67 35.94 12.37
CA CYS A 3 0.95 34.75 12.80
C CYS A 3 1.94 33.86 13.55
N LEU A 4 1.81 33.82 14.89
CA LEU A 4 2.55 32.88 15.74
C LEU A 4 2.08 31.43 15.51
N PRO A 5 2.95 30.44 15.70
CA PRO A 5 2.54 29.04 15.77
C PRO A 5 1.85 28.75 17.11
N VAL A 6 0.70 28.09 17.02
CA VAL A 6 -0.02 27.52 18.17
C VAL A 6 0.83 26.39 18.76
N LEU A 7 1.47 26.67 19.90
CA LEU A 7 2.02 25.63 20.77
C LEU A 7 0.86 24.88 21.41
N ASN A 8 0.68 23.61 21.04
CA ASN A 8 -0.20 22.70 21.77
C ASN A 8 0.67 21.62 22.43
N HIS A 9 0.89 21.78 23.74
CA HIS A 9 1.38 20.71 24.59
C HIS A 9 0.28 19.66 24.72
N ASN A 10 0.43 18.52 24.04
CA ASN A 10 -0.02 17.20 24.48
C ASN A 10 0.37 16.15 23.43
N GLY A 11 1.02 15.09 23.89
CA GLY A 11 1.53 14.02 23.05
C GLY A 11 0.45 13.33 22.20
N GLY A 12 0.85 12.93 21.00
CA GLY A 12 0.19 11.88 20.23
C GLY A 12 -1.06 12.29 19.47
N ARG A 13 -0.93 13.08 18.40
CA ARG A 13 -1.81 12.97 17.22
C ARG A 13 -1.00 13.14 15.95
N MET A 14 -0.88 12.06 15.19
CA MET A 14 -0.54 12.09 13.77
C MET A 14 -1.45 13.10 13.07
N VAL A 15 -0.87 14.19 12.56
CA VAL A 15 -1.54 15.04 11.58
C VAL A 15 -1.11 14.53 10.22
N GLY A 16 -1.74 13.43 9.76
CA GLY A 16 -1.79 13.17 8.33
C GLY A 16 -2.44 14.40 7.70
N THR A 17 -1.82 14.98 6.67
CA THR A 17 -2.41 16.15 6.02
C THR A 17 -3.80 15.77 5.48
N PRO A 18 -4.74 16.71 5.32
CA PRO A 18 -6.05 16.41 4.70
C PRO A 18 -5.93 15.71 3.33
N VAL A 19 -4.82 15.94 2.62
CA VAL A 19 -4.43 15.29 1.36
C VAL A 19 -4.09 13.81 1.56
N ASP A 20 -3.60 13.41 2.73
CA ASP A 20 -3.25 12.03 3.05
C ASP A 20 -4.45 11.16 3.45
N ILE A 21 -5.50 11.79 3.98
CA ILE A 21 -6.74 11.15 4.47
C ILE A 21 -7.73 10.87 3.33
N LEU A 22 -7.77 11.72 2.30
CA LEU A 22 -8.71 11.58 1.17
C LEU A 22 -8.50 10.31 0.31
N PRO A 23 -7.26 9.89 -0.04
CA PRO A 23 -7.00 8.63 -0.72
C PRO A 23 -7.32 7.41 0.16
N TYR A 24 -7.06 7.49 1.46
CA TYR A 24 -7.42 6.47 2.44
C TYR A 24 -8.93 6.22 2.44
N VAL A 25 -9.72 7.29 2.57
CA VAL A 25 -11.18 7.22 2.49
C VAL A 25 -11.60 6.68 1.13
N ARG A 26 -10.96 7.04 0.01
CA ARG A 26 -11.29 6.50 -1.32
C ARG A 26 -10.98 5.01 -1.47
N GLY A 27 -9.83 4.52 -0.99
CA GLY A 27 -9.46 3.11 -1.07
C GLY A 27 -10.36 2.23 -0.21
N VAL A 28 -10.65 2.67 1.01
CA VAL A 28 -11.60 2.01 1.91
C VAL A 28 -13.03 2.10 1.36
N GLN A 29 -13.44 3.26 0.84
CA GLN A 29 -14.74 3.44 0.18
C GLN A 29 -14.84 2.54 -1.04
N LEU A 30 -13.81 2.39 -1.87
CA LEU A 30 -13.77 1.47 -3.02
C LEU A 30 -13.97 0.01 -2.61
N ILE A 31 -13.34 -0.41 -1.50
CA ILE A 31 -13.55 -1.74 -0.92
C ILE A 31 -14.97 -1.88 -0.36
N LEU A 32 -15.54 -0.84 0.26
CA LEU A 32 -16.86 -0.90 0.88
C LEU A 32 -18.01 -0.77 -0.13
N THR A 33 -17.89 0.10 -1.15
CA THR A 33 -18.92 0.34 -2.18
C THR A 33 -18.83 -0.62 -3.34
N GLY A 34 -17.63 -1.08 -3.71
CA GLY A 34 -17.42 -2.06 -4.78
C GLY A 34 -18.09 -3.41 -4.51
N TYR A 35 -18.42 -3.72 -3.25
CA TYR A 35 -18.96 -5.02 -2.86
C TYR A 35 -20.48 -5.09 -2.66
N ASN A 36 -21.21 -3.97 -2.84
CA ASN A 36 -22.69 -3.98 -2.85
C ASN A 36 -23.30 -4.24 -4.25
N GLY A 37 -22.51 -4.15 -5.33
CA GLY A 37 -22.98 -4.31 -6.72
C GLY A 37 -22.26 -5.45 -7.45
N TYR A 38 -22.70 -6.69 -7.25
CA TYR A 38 -21.98 -7.90 -7.65
C TYR A 38 -22.31 -8.44 -9.08
N THR A 39 -22.31 -7.60 -10.11
CA THR A 39 -22.32 -8.09 -11.51
C THR A 39 -20.90 -8.54 -11.93
N LYS A 40 -20.78 -9.43 -12.92
CA LYS A 40 -19.48 -10.03 -13.32
C LYS A 40 -18.44 -8.97 -13.75
N GLY A 41 -18.88 -7.87 -14.37
CA GLY A 41 -18.04 -6.77 -14.84
C GLY A 41 -17.42 -5.93 -13.71
N SER A 42 -18.18 -5.63 -12.65
CA SER A 42 -17.69 -4.79 -11.54
C SER A 42 -16.53 -5.42 -10.77
N ARG A 43 -16.41 -6.76 -10.76
CA ARG A 43 -15.35 -7.47 -10.02
C ARG A 43 -13.96 -7.26 -10.60
N ILE A 44 -13.84 -7.26 -11.94
CA ILE A 44 -12.56 -7.08 -12.64
C ILE A 44 -12.11 -5.62 -12.48
N GLU A 45 -13.05 -4.69 -12.61
CA GLU A 45 -12.81 -3.27 -12.43
C GLU A 45 -12.38 -2.95 -10.99
N ASN A 46 -13.08 -3.49 -9.99
CA ASN A 46 -12.71 -3.31 -8.58
C ASN A 46 -11.33 -3.89 -8.25
N ASP A 47 -11.02 -5.10 -8.73
CA ASP A 47 -9.70 -5.73 -8.58
C ASP A 47 -8.59 -4.85 -9.17
N LYS A 48 -8.83 -4.23 -10.33
CA LYS A 48 -7.91 -3.27 -10.94
C LYS A 48 -7.77 -2.01 -10.08
N LEU A 49 -8.87 -1.42 -9.63
CA LEU A 49 -8.87 -0.19 -8.81
C LEU A 49 -8.12 -0.36 -7.49
N VAL A 50 -8.26 -1.52 -6.83
CA VAL A 50 -7.50 -1.87 -5.61
C VAL A 50 -5.99 -1.90 -5.92
N ARG A 51 -5.57 -2.55 -6.99
CA ARG A 51 -4.15 -2.59 -7.37
C ARG A 51 -3.61 -1.20 -7.72
N GLU A 52 -4.40 -0.38 -8.41
CA GLU A 52 -4.05 1.01 -8.70
C GLU A 52 -3.93 1.87 -7.44
N GLU A 53 -4.77 1.65 -6.42
CA GLU A 53 -4.66 2.27 -5.10
C GLU A 53 -3.35 1.88 -4.41
N ILE A 54 -3.00 0.59 -4.42
CA ILE A 54 -1.75 0.10 -3.83
C ILE A 54 -0.55 0.76 -4.51
N VAL A 55 -0.50 0.76 -5.86
CA VAL A 55 0.60 1.42 -6.61
C VAL A 55 0.67 2.91 -6.29
N ARG A 56 -0.47 3.58 -6.16
CA ARG A 56 -0.52 5.00 -5.81
C ARG A 56 -0.02 5.27 -4.39
N ALA A 57 -0.33 4.41 -3.43
CA ALA A 57 0.21 4.49 -2.08
C ALA A 57 1.73 4.22 -2.05
N ILE A 58 2.21 3.22 -2.79
CA ILE A 58 3.66 2.94 -2.96
C ILE A 58 4.39 4.18 -3.52
N ASN A 59 3.83 4.83 -4.54
CA ASN A 59 4.43 6.03 -5.12
C ASN A 59 4.53 7.19 -4.12
N ARG A 60 3.60 7.30 -3.15
CA ARG A 60 3.68 8.30 -2.09
C ARG A 60 4.90 8.03 -1.18
N VAL A 61 5.08 6.78 -0.74
CA VAL A 61 6.28 6.39 0.03
C VAL A 61 7.55 6.72 -0.75
N ARG A 62 7.59 6.34 -2.02
CA ARG A 62 8.73 6.58 -2.91
C ARG A 62 9.07 8.07 -3.04
N ASN A 63 8.05 8.94 -3.10
CA ASN A 63 8.24 10.39 -3.19
C ASN A 63 8.85 10.96 -1.91
N HIS A 64 8.35 10.57 -0.73
CA HIS A 64 8.95 10.97 0.55
C HIS A 64 10.42 10.52 0.64
N MET A 65 10.72 9.29 0.23
CA MET A 65 12.10 8.78 0.19
C MET A 65 12.99 9.51 -0.82
N LYS A 66 12.45 9.88 -1.98
CA LYS A 66 13.18 10.69 -2.98
C LYS A 66 13.53 12.06 -2.44
N ASN A 67 12.60 12.71 -1.72
CA ASN A 67 12.86 14.01 -1.10
C ASN A 67 13.98 13.92 -0.06
N ILE A 68 13.92 12.92 0.83
CA ILE A 68 15.00 12.65 1.80
C ILE A 68 16.33 12.41 1.09
N PHE A 69 16.34 11.57 0.05
CA PHE A 69 17.54 11.26 -0.74
C PHE A 69 18.14 12.53 -1.36
N ASP A 70 17.34 13.32 -2.06
CA ASP A 70 17.80 14.52 -2.77
C ASP A 70 18.37 15.56 -1.79
N ILE A 71 17.77 15.72 -0.61
CA ILE A 71 18.26 16.63 0.45
C ILE A 71 19.59 16.12 1.00
N LYS A 72 19.63 14.88 1.48
CA LYS A 72 20.80 14.33 2.17
C LYS A 72 21.98 14.09 1.25
N PHE A 73 21.72 13.80 -0.03
CA PHE A 73 22.76 13.73 -1.05
C PHE A 73 23.45 15.08 -1.27
N LYS A 74 22.68 16.19 -1.31
CA LYS A 74 23.23 17.56 -1.43
C LYS A 74 24.03 17.98 -0.20
N GLU A 75 23.63 17.50 0.98
CA GLU A 75 24.34 17.72 2.25
C GLU A 75 25.60 16.85 2.40
N ASN A 76 25.90 15.96 1.45
CA ASN A 76 26.93 14.93 1.53
C ASN A 76 26.74 13.91 2.67
N ASP A 77 25.53 13.82 3.24
CA ASP A 77 25.18 12.74 4.17
C ASP A 77 24.79 11.48 3.38
N MET A 78 25.82 10.72 3.02
CA MET A 78 25.67 9.48 2.29
C MET A 78 25.09 8.34 3.12
N GLN A 79 25.07 8.45 4.46
CA GLN A 79 24.50 7.39 5.29
C GLN A 79 22.99 7.37 5.16
N ILE A 80 22.34 8.52 5.33
CA ILE A 80 20.88 8.64 5.19
C ILE A 80 20.47 8.51 3.72
N ALA A 81 21.23 9.12 2.79
CA ALA A 81 20.91 9.02 1.37
C ALA A 81 20.90 7.55 0.88
N ARG A 82 21.85 6.71 1.31
CA ARG A 82 21.89 5.29 0.90
C ARG A 82 20.68 4.51 1.41
N VAL A 83 20.28 4.69 2.67
CA VAL A 83 19.11 3.96 3.22
C VAL A 83 17.80 4.44 2.57
N ALA A 84 17.68 5.74 2.26
CA ALA A 84 16.52 6.26 1.52
C ALA A 84 16.44 5.66 0.12
N LYS A 85 17.58 5.56 -0.58
CA LYS A 85 17.65 4.92 -1.90
C LYS A 85 17.24 3.44 -1.86
N GLN A 86 17.71 2.68 -0.87
CA GLN A 86 17.29 1.28 -0.69
C GLN A 86 15.78 1.15 -0.49
N CYS A 87 15.17 2.08 0.27
CA CYS A 87 13.72 2.12 0.43
C CYS A 87 12.98 2.41 -0.90
N MET A 88 13.54 3.28 -1.74
CA MET A 88 12.99 3.55 -3.09
C MET A 88 13.06 2.31 -3.99
N GLU A 89 14.15 1.55 -3.94
CA GLU A 89 14.29 0.30 -4.68
C GLU A 89 13.24 -0.74 -4.24
N GLU A 90 12.95 -0.84 -2.94
CA GLU A 90 11.88 -1.71 -2.44
C GLU A 90 10.48 -1.25 -2.91
N CYS A 91 10.23 0.07 -3.00
CA CYS A 91 9.01 0.60 -3.60
C CYS A 91 8.89 0.17 -5.07
N ASP A 92 9.98 0.24 -5.83
CA ASP A 92 10.01 -0.11 -7.25
C ASP A 92 9.74 -1.62 -7.44
N TYR A 93 10.34 -2.48 -6.61
CA TYR A 93 10.04 -3.92 -6.61
C TYR A 93 8.60 -4.23 -6.26
N PHE A 94 8.04 -3.57 -5.23
CA PHE A 94 6.66 -3.81 -4.84
C PHE A 94 5.68 -3.32 -5.92
N SER A 95 5.92 -2.14 -6.50
CA SER A 95 5.11 -1.60 -7.61
C SER A 95 5.06 -2.57 -8.79
N GLU A 96 6.21 -3.18 -9.11
CA GLU A 96 6.33 -4.13 -10.21
C GLU A 96 5.59 -5.44 -9.93
N ASP A 97 5.68 -5.98 -8.71
CA ASP A 97 4.92 -7.16 -8.29
C ASP A 97 3.40 -6.90 -8.39
N VAL A 98 2.93 -5.72 -8.00
CA VAL A 98 1.50 -5.35 -8.10
C VAL A 98 1.05 -5.24 -9.56
N LYS A 99 1.88 -4.66 -10.44
CA LYS A 99 1.57 -4.55 -11.88
C LYS A 99 1.52 -5.91 -12.56
N LYS A 100 2.40 -6.84 -12.17
CA LYS A 100 2.46 -8.21 -12.71
C LYS A 100 1.49 -9.18 -12.05
N ALA A 101 0.85 -8.79 -10.94
CA ALA A 101 -0.07 -9.65 -10.22
C ALA A 101 -1.23 -10.09 -11.12
N VAL A 102 -1.49 -11.40 -11.15
CA VAL A 102 -2.57 -11.99 -11.93
C VAL A 102 -3.92 -11.42 -11.48
N GLY A 103 -4.69 -10.91 -12.44
CA GLY A 103 -6.09 -10.52 -12.20
C GLY A 103 -6.89 -11.75 -11.76
N GLY A 104 -7.57 -11.66 -10.62
CA GLY A 104 -8.18 -12.82 -9.96
C GLY A 104 -9.27 -13.53 -10.77
N MET A 105 -9.77 -12.89 -11.82
CA MET A 105 -11.02 -13.26 -12.48
C MET A 105 -10.89 -13.50 -13.99
N GLU A 106 -9.75 -13.24 -14.64
CA GLU A 106 -9.62 -13.41 -16.11
C GLU A 106 -9.85 -14.86 -16.56
N HIS A 107 -9.29 -15.85 -15.87
CA HIS A 107 -9.47 -17.26 -16.25
C HIS A 107 -10.79 -17.87 -15.75
N ALA A 108 -11.32 -17.44 -14.60
CA ALA A 108 -12.67 -17.83 -14.16
C ALA A 108 -13.74 -17.25 -15.10
N PHE A 109 -13.46 -16.12 -15.76
CA PHE A 109 -14.34 -15.47 -16.72
C PHE A 109 -14.46 -16.23 -18.06
N LEU A 110 -13.35 -16.83 -18.54
CA LEU A 110 -13.27 -17.51 -19.84
C LEU A 110 -13.53 -19.04 -19.77
N SER A 111 -13.30 -19.68 -18.63
CA SER A 111 -13.30 -21.15 -18.53
C SER A 111 -14.65 -21.80 -18.18
N GLY A 112 -15.73 -21.03 -18.04
CA GLY A 112 -17.04 -21.57 -17.67
C GLY A 112 -17.08 -22.28 -16.31
N GLN A 113 -16.03 -22.14 -15.49
CA GLN A 113 -15.96 -22.73 -14.17
C GLN A 113 -16.80 -21.93 -13.17
N ASN A 114 -17.40 -22.66 -12.22
CA ASN A 114 -18.30 -22.15 -11.20
C ASN A 114 -17.77 -20.86 -10.55
N SER A 115 -18.63 -19.84 -10.46
CA SER A 115 -18.34 -18.61 -9.74
C SER A 115 -17.78 -18.88 -8.33
N PRO A 116 -16.75 -18.15 -7.88
CA PRO A 116 -16.19 -18.30 -6.53
C PRO A 116 -17.28 -18.10 -5.47
N SER A 117 -17.17 -18.82 -4.35
CA SER A 117 -18.16 -18.71 -3.27
C SER A 117 -18.04 -17.38 -2.53
N ASN A 118 -19.15 -16.91 -1.94
CA ASN A 118 -19.16 -15.69 -1.12
C ASN A 118 -18.13 -15.72 0.02
N ARG A 119 -17.85 -16.90 0.60
CA ARG A 119 -16.84 -17.05 1.65
C ARG A 119 -15.42 -16.79 1.13
N GLU A 120 -15.09 -17.30 -0.05
CA GLU A 120 -13.75 -17.12 -0.62
C GLU A 120 -13.55 -15.69 -1.13
N LEU A 121 -14.61 -15.08 -1.67
CA LEU A 121 -14.61 -13.66 -2.02
C LEU A 121 -14.37 -12.77 -0.80
N LYS A 122 -15.04 -13.04 0.33
CA LYS A 122 -14.78 -12.33 1.60
C LYS A 122 -13.33 -12.41 2.07
N LYS A 123 -12.65 -13.54 1.83
CA LYS A 123 -11.22 -13.67 2.16
C LYS A 123 -10.35 -12.78 1.29
N LEU A 124 -10.64 -12.69 -0.01
CA LEU A 124 -9.92 -11.81 -0.92
C LEU A 124 -10.12 -10.34 -0.55
N ILE A 125 -11.36 -9.95 -0.21
CA ILE A 125 -11.68 -8.59 0.29
C ILE A 125 -10.83 -8.24 1.50
N GLN A 126 -10.87 -9.11 2.51
CA GLN A 126 -10.18 -8.85 3.76
C GLN A 126 -8.68 -8.74 3.52
N HIS A 127 -8.13 -9.64 2.70
CA HIS A 127 -6.71 -9.61 2.34
C HIS A 127 -6.31 -8.31 1.65
N ASP A 128 -7.06 -7.88 0.62
CA ASP A 128 -6.79 -6.65 -0.12
C ASP A 128 -6.95 -5.40 0.79
N HIS A 129 -7.92 -5.40 1.71
CA HIS A 129 -8.09 -4.38 2.74
C HIS A 129 -6.89 -4.29 3.68
N ASP A 130 -6.39 -5.43 4.15
CA ASP A 130 -5.26 -5.49 5.07
C ASP A 130 -3.96 -5.04 4.37
N VAL A 131 -3.78 -5.38 3.09
CA VAL A 131 -2.68 -4.83 2.26
C VAL A 131 -2.74 -3.30 2.22
N ILE A 132 -3.91 -2.74 1.91
CA ILE A 132 -4.12 -1.29 1.86
C ILE A 132 -3.79 -0.64 3.21
N THR A 133 -4.26 -1.22 4.31
CA THR A 133 -3.95 -0.74 5.67
C THR A 133 -2.44 -0.74 5.93
N MET A 134 -1.74 -1.82 5.57
CA MET A 134 -0.29 -1.92 5.76
C MET A 134 0.51 -0.89 4.95
N ILE A 135 0.14 -0.61 3.70
CA ILE A 135 0.86 0.38 2.89
C ILE A 135 0.59 1.81 3.37
N ILE A 136 -0.59 2.08 3.92
CA ILE A 136 -0.88 3.38 4.57
C ILE A 136 0.01 3.61 5.79
N GLU A 137 0.23 2.58 6.60
CA GLU A 137 1.17 2.67 7.72
C GLU A 137 2.60 2.96 7.22
N ALA A 138 3.04 2.37 6.10
CA ALA A 138 4.32 2.71 5.49
C ALA A 138 4.37 4.16 4.99
N VAL A 139 3.27 4.68 4.42
CA VAL A 139 3.16 6.10 4.03
C VAL A 139 3.34 7.01 5.26
N ASN A 140 2.66 6.71 6.36
CA ASN A 140 2.77 7.50 7.58
C ASN A 140 4.19 7.49 8.17
N LEU A 141 4.87 6.34 8.15
CA LEU A 141 6.28 6.23 8.54
C LEU A 141 7.19 7.05 7.62
N SER A 142 6.96 7.00 6.31
CA SER A 142 7.77 7.75 5.33
C SER A 142 7.60 9.27 5.45
N ASN A 143 6.38 9.74 5.71
CA ASN A 143 6.09 11.14 6.00
C ASN A 143 6.79 11.57 7.30
N SER A 144 6.71 10.75 8.35
CA SER A 144 7.40 11.02 9.62
C SER A 144 8.92 11.09 9.44
N ALA A 145 9.50 10.24 8.58
CA ALA A 145 10.93 10.27 8.26
C ALA A 145 11.33 11.55 7.54
N GLU A 146 10.52 12.04 6.61
CA GLU A 146 10.77 13.31 5.92
C GLU A 146 10.65 14.49 6.89
N TYR A 147 9.66 14.47 7.79
CA TYR A 147 9.49 15.50 8.81
C TYR A 147 10.65 15.54 9.82
N SER A 148 11.29 14.40 10.11
CA SER A 148 12.43 14.38 11.03
C SER A 148 13.74 14.89 10.42
N ILE A 149 13.79 15.16 9.11
CA ILE A 149 14.95 15.77 8.46
C ILE A 149 15.27 17.10 9.16
N GLY A 150 16.53 17.28 9.54
CA GLY A 150 17.02 18.52 10.15
C GLY A 150 16.66 18.71 11.63
N THR A 151 15.95 17.76 12.25
CA THR A 151 15.72 17.74 13.70
C THR A 151 16.57 16.68 14.39
N GLU A 152 16.43 15.42 13.98
CA GLU A 152 17.10 14.26 14.59
C GLU A 152 17.51 13.25 13.50
N GLU A 153 18.80 13.18 13.17
CA GLU A 153 19.32 12.32 12.10
C GLU A 153 19.17 10.82 12.41
N ASP A 154 19.46 10.40 13.64
CA ASP A 154 19.30 9.01 14.07
C ASP A 154 17.84 8.55 13.96
N LYS A 155 16.89 9.42 14.31
CA LYS A 155 15.45 9.16 14.18
C LYS A 155 15.04 9.06 12.71
N THR A 156 15.57 9.94 11.85
CA THR A 156 15.33 9.89 10.41
C THR A 156 15.75 8.55 9.82
N LYS A 157 16.97 8.10 10.13
CA LYS A 157 17.49 6.81 9.67
C LYS A 157 16.63 5.64 10.17
N MET A 158 16.26 5.65 11.46
CA MET A 158 15.40 4.63 12.05
C MET A 158 14.03 4.55 11.35
N LEU A 159 13.40 5.69 11.07
CA LEU A 159 12.08 5.74 10.41
C LEU A 159 12.15 5.26 8.96
N ILE A 160 13.24 5.52 8.23
CA ILE A 160 13.46 4.97 6.88
C ILE A 160 13.59 3.45 6.92
N GLN A 161 14.32 2.91 7.91
CA GLN A 161 14.48 1.46 8.08
C GLN A 161 13.14 0.79 8.42
N GLN A 162 12.35 1.39 9.33
CA GLN A 162 11.00 0.91 9.65
C GLN A 162 10.07 0.98 8.44
N THR A 163 10.13 2.04 7.65
CA THR A 163 9.38 2.18 6.39
C THR A 163 9.73 1.04 5.43
N THR A 164 11.03 0.76 5.27
CA THR A 164 11.54 -0.31 4.38
C THR A 164 11.05 -1.68 4.86
N GLN A 165 11.18 -1.98 6.16
CA GLN A 165 10.68 -3.24 6.73
C GLN A 165 9.18 -3.40 6.52
N LYS A 166 8.41 -2.31 6.67
CA LYS A 166 6.96 -2.32 6.46
C LYS A 166 6.60 -2.57 5.00
N LEU A 167 7.32 -1.96 4.05
CA LEU A 167 7.17 -2.22 2.62
C LEU A 167 7.46 -3.68 2.27
N THR A 168 8.59 -4.23 2.72
CA THR A 168 8.94 -5.64 2.49
C THR A 168 7.87 -6.59 3.05
N SER A 169 7.37 -6.31 4.25
CA SER A 169 6.30 -7.09 4.88
C SER A 169 4.99 -6.99 4.10
N CYS A 170 4.61 -5.78 3.68
CA CYS A 170 3.41 -5.52 2.90
C CYS A 170 3.48 -6.20 1.53
N ARG A 171 4.62 -6.13 0.85
CA ARG A 171 4.90 -6.81 -0.41
C ARG A 171 4.77 -8.32 -0.29
N GLY A 172 5.39 -8.92 0.72
CA GLY A 172 5.27 -10.36 0.99
C GLY A 172 3.81 -10.77 1.26
N PHE A 173 3.09 -9.97 2.05
CA PHE A 173 1.68 -10.20 2.34
C PHE A 173 0.80 -10.06 1.10
N PHE A 174 1.04 -9.05 0.25
CA PHE A 174 0.36 -8.90 -1.04
C PHE A 174 0.63 -10.09 -1.96
N ASN A 175 1.87 -10.58 -2.04
CA ASN A 175 2.20 -11.73 -2.89
C ASN A 175 1.47 -13.02 -2.48
N ALA A 176 1.09 -13.16 -1.20
CA ALA A 176 0.25 -14.27 -0.74
C ALA A 176 -1.16 -14.28 -1.36
N ARG A 177 -1.59 -13.17 -1.98
CA ARG A 177 -2.83 -13.08 -2.78
C ARG A 177 -2.92 -14.14 -3.86
N GLY A 178 -1.78 -14.50 -4.48
CA GLY A 178 -1.73 -15.56 -5.50
C GLY A 178 -2.30 -16.89 -5.01
N ASN A 179 -2.08 -17.23 -3.74
CA ASN A 179 -2.61 -18.46 -3.12
C ASN A 179 -4.13 -18.40 -2.93
N ILE A 180 -4.65 -17.24 -2.52
CA ILE A 180 -6.09 -16.99 -2.38
C ILE A 180 -6.75 -17.17 -3.74
N LEU A 181 -6.20 -16.55 -4.78
CA LEU A 181 -6.68 -16.64 -6.15
C LEU A 181 -6.57 -18.05 -6.73
N ALA A 182 -5.51 -18.79 -6.44
CA ALA A 182 -5.37 -20.18 -6.84
C ALA A 182 -6.44 -21.07 -6.19
N GLY A 183 -6.78 -20.81 -4.92
CA GLY A 183 -7.90 -21.45 -4.22
C GLY A 183 -9.24 -21.23 -4.92
N LEU A 184 -9.48 -20.03 -5.47
CA LEU A 184 -10.69 -19.73 -6.25
C LEU A 184 -10.81 -20.56 -7.53
N LYS A 185 -9.68 -21.01 -8.11
CA LYS A 185 -9.65 -21.80 -9.36
C LYS A 185 -9.95 -23.28 -9.15
N GLN A 186 -9.85 -23.81 -7.92
CA GLN A 186 -9.98 -25.25 -7.65
C GLN A 186 -11.37 -25.63 -7.11
N LYS A 187 -12.39 -25.68 -7.97
CA LYS A 187 -13.56 -26.56 -7.74
C LYS A 187 -13.54 -27.74 -8.71
N ARG A 188 -12.84 -28.80 -8.31
CA ARG A 188 -12.99 -30.13 -8.91
C ARG A 188 -14.44 -30.60 -8.71
N LYS A 189 -15.11 -30.98 -9.81
CA LYS A 189 -16.36 -31.77 -9.75
C LYS A 189 -16.12 -32.94 -8.81
N LYS A 190 -16.90 -33.08 -7.73
CA LYS A 190 -17.06 -34.39 -7.09
C LYS A 190 -17.58 -35.31 -8.19
N LYS A 191 -16.80 -36.31 -8.60
CA LYS A 191 -17.33 -37.42 -9.39
C LYS A 191 -18.44 -38.05 -8.54
N LYS A 192 -19.63 -38.17 -9.13
CA LYS A 192 -20.79 -38.85 -8.55
C LYS A 192 -20.42 -40.30 -8.24
#